data_AF-A0A381SUI9-F1
#
_entry.id   AF-A0A381SUI9-F1
#
_cell.length_a   1.000
_cell.length_b   1.000
_cell.length_c   1.000
_cell.angle_alpha   90.00
_cell.angle_beta   90.00
_cell.angle_gamma   90.00
#
_symmetry.space_group_name_H-M   'P 1'
#
loop_
_entity.id
_entity.type
_entity.pdbx_description
1 polymer ?
#
loop_
_entity_poly.entity_id
_entity_poly.type
_entity_poly.pdbx_seq_one_letter_code
_entity_poly.pdbx_strand_id
1 'polypeptide(L)'
;VLGLTVLVFVAVLGLGVVPFRGWLDQRENLGDLREQVAEIERENREFELRVDALNTDEEIERRARAEYNLVRFDEEAYAVLPPPDEVVVIPGIWPFRG
;
A
#
# COMPACT_ATOMS: atom_id res chain seq x y z
N VAL A 1 50.78 42.82 12.30
CA VAL A 1 49.90 42.37 13.40
C VAL A 1 48.45 42.24 12.93
N LEU A 2 47.82 43.30 12.40
CA LEU A 2 46.43 43.28 11.90
C LEU A 2 46.10 42.14 10.91
N GLY A 3 46.98 41.87 9.93
CA GLY A 3 46.75 40.79 8.96
C GLY A 3 46.73 39.38 9.58
N LEU A 4 47.55 39.15 10.61
CA LEU A 4 47.56 37.88 11.34
C LEU A 4 46.26 37.70 12.14
N THR A 5 45.78 38.76 12.79
CA THR A 5 44.55 38.75 13.57
C THR A 5 43.33 38.45 12.71
N VAL A 6 43.25 39.07 11.52
CA VAL A 6 42.17 38.81 10.56
C VAL A 6 42.20 37.36 10.10
N LEU A 7 43.38 36.82 9.79
CA LEU A 7 43.53 35.46 9.29
C LEU A 7 43.16 34.41 10.35
N VAL A 8 43.55 34.64 11.61
CA VAL A 8 43.13 33.81 12.75
C VAL A 8 41.62 33.89 12.97
N PHE A 9 41.03 35.08 12.87
CA PHE A 9 39.59 35.25 13.03
C PHE A 9 38.78 34.52 11.96
N VAL A 10 39.22 34.61 10.69
CA VAL A 10 38.62 33.86 9.58
C VAL A 10 38.77 32.35 9.78
N ALA A 11 39.93 31.88 10.25
CA ALA A 11 40.15 30.47 10.55
C ALA A 11 39.23 29.97 11.67
N VAL A 12 39.07 30.73 12.74
CA VAL A 12 38.17 30.38 13.86
C VAL A 12 36.71 30.36 13.41
N LEU A 13 36.27 31.34 12.63
CA LEU A 13 34.91 31.36 12.09
C LEU A 13 34.67 30.21 11.10
N GLY A 14 35.61 29.93 10.21
CA GLY A 14 35.51 28.82 9.26
C GLY A 14 35.44 27.46 9.97
N LEU A 15 36.27 27.26 11.00
CA LEU A 15 36.28 26.02 11.79
C LEU A 15 35.08 25.89 12.74
N GLY A 16 34.42 26.97 13.14
CA GLY A 16 33.25 26.93 14.02
C GLY A 16 31.90 26.84 13.29
N VAL A 17 31.75 27.58 12.20
CA VAL A 17 30.46 27.70 11.48
C VAL A 17 30.13 26.45 10.66
N VAL A 18 31.13 25.85 10.01
CA VAL A 18 30.94 24.64 9.18
C VAL A 18 30.45 23.44 10.01
N PRO A 19 31.08 23.06 11.14
CA PRO A 19 30.57 21.94 11.95
C PRO A 19 29.22 22.26 12.60
N PHE A 20 28.93 23.53 12.92
CA PHE A 20 27.63 23.92 13.49
C PHE A 20 26.49 23.76 12.47
N ARG A 21 26.70 24.18 11.22
CA ARG A 21 25.73 23.96 10.12
C ARG A 21 25.50 22.48 9.85
N GLY A 22 26.59 21.69 9.74
CA GLY A 22 26.47 20.26 9.51
C GLY A 22 25.74 19.52 10.63
N TRP A 23 25.90 19.93 11.89
CA TRP A 23 25.14 19.36 13.01
C TRP A 23 23.64 19.70 12.95
N LEU A 24 23.28 20.93 12.54
CA LEU A 24 21.88 21.32 12.35
C LEU A 24 21.24 20.53 11.20
N ASP A 25 21.90 20.46 10.04
CA ASP A 25 21.41 19.71 8.87
C ASP A 25 21.24 18.22 9.19
N GLN A 26 22.20 17.63 9.92
CA GLN A 26 22.09 16.23 10.38
C GLN A 26 20.92 16.03 11.34
N ARG A 27 20.65 16.99 12.22
CA ARG A 27 19.53 16.91 13.17
C ARG A 27 18.18 16.97 12.47
N GLU A 28 18.04 17.85 11.47
CA GLU A 28 16.83 17.94 10.65
C GLU A 28 16.61 16.64 9.86
N ASN A 29 17.63 16.17 9.14
CA ASN A 29 17.58 14.90 8.41
C ASN A 29 17.21 13.70 9.31
N LEU A 30 17.76 13.64 10.52
CA LEU A 30 17.40 12.59 11.49
C LEU A 30 15.96 12.70 11.98
N GLY A 31 15.40 13.91 12.03
CA GLY A 31 13.97 14.13 12.32
C GLY A 31 13.11 13.56 11.21
N ASP A 32 13.36 13.98 9.98
CA ASP A 32 12.59 13.56 8.80
C ASP A 32 12.65 12.04 8.57
N LEU A 33 13.81 11.42 8.78
CA LEU A 33 13.95 9.96 8.67
C LEU A 33 13.17 9.23 9.77
N ARG A 34 13.13 9.75 10.99
CA ARG A 34 12.35 9.15 12.08
C ARG A 34 10.84 9.26 11.83
N GLU A 35 10.40 10.37 11.27
CA GLU A 35 8.99 10.56 10.89
C GLU A 35 8.59 9.56 9.80
N GLN A 36 9.41 9.40 8.76
CA GLN A 36 9.17 8.40 7.71
C GLN A 36 9.12 6.96 8.26
N VAL A 37 10.03 6.61 9.17
CA VAL A 37 10.00 5.28 9.82
C VAL A 37 8.72 5.10 10.64
N ALA A 38 8.33 6.10 11.42
CA ALA A 38 7.11 6.04 12.22
C ALA A 38 5.84 5.89 11.37
N GLU A 39 5.80 6.54 10.21
CA GLU A 39 4.72 6.40 9.23
C GLU A 39 4.67 4.99 8.65
N ILE A 40 5.80 4.48 8.14
CA ILE A 40 5.88 3.11 7.57
C ILE A 40 5.52 2.06 8.62
N GLU A 41 6.00 2.20 9.86
CA GLU A 41 5.66 1.28 10.94
C GLU A 41 4.16 1.33 11.29
N ARG A 42 3.53 2.50 11.23
CA ARG A 42 2.08 2.62 11.42
C ARG A 42 1.32 1.89 10.32
N GLU A 43 1.68 2.11 9.06
CA GLU A 43 1.06 1.44 7.93
C GLU A 43 1.26 -0.08 7.98
N ASN A 44 2.47 -0.53 8.32
CA ASN A 44 2.76 -1.94 8.45
C ASN A 44 1.88 -2.60 9.52
N ARG A 45 1.72 -1.97 10.69
CA ARG A 45 0.81 -2.47 11.74
C ARG A 45 -0.65 -2.55 11.25
N GLU A 46 -1.11 -1.57 10.46
CA GLU A 46 -2.45 -1.61 9.87
C GLU A 46 -2.60 -2.76 8.87
N PHE A 47 -1.57 -3.05 8.07
CA PHE A 47 -1.56 -4.19 7.17
C PHE A 47 -1.52 -5.53 7.92
N GLU A 48 -0.70 -5.65 8.97
CA GLU A 48 -0.64 -6.85 9.82
C GLU A 48 -2.02 -7.18 10.40
N LEU A 49 -2.70 -6.18 10.99
CA LEU A 49 -4.06 -6.36 11.52
C LEU A 49 -5.06 -6.81 10.44
N ARG A 50 -4.94 -6.28 9.22
CA ARG A 50 -5.81 -6.68 8.11
C ARG A 50 -5.50 -8.09 7.64
N VAL A 51 -4.23 -8.45 7.54
CA VAL A 51 -3.80 -9.81 7.18
C VAL A 51 -4.33 -10.80 8.21
N ASP A 52 -4.20 -10.49 9.50
CA ASP A 52 -4.72 -11.34 10.58
C ASP A 52 -6.24 -11.51 10.49
N ALA A 53 -6.98 -10.42 10.27
CA ALA A 53 -8.43 -10.48 10.10
C ALA A 53 -8.86 -11.32 8.88
N LEU A 54 -8.14 -11.19 7.76
CA LEU A 54 -8.40 -11.92 6.51
C LEU A 54 -8.03 -13.40 6.57
N ASN A 55 -7.05 -13.78 7.40
CA ASN A 55 -6.57 -15.16 7.52
C ASN A 55 -7.38 -16.00 8.51
N THR A 56 -8.47 -15.49 9.05
CA THR A 56 -9.37 -16.29 9.89
C THR A 56 -10.17 -17.27 9.02
N ASP A 57 -10.38 -18.49 9.51
CA ASP A 57 -11.18 -19.51 8.80
C ASP A 57 -12.59 -18.99 8.46
N GLU A 58 -13.20 -18.20 9.37
CA GLU A 58 -14.51 -17.59 9.17
C GLU A 58 -14.53 -16.60 7.99
N GLU A 59 -13.56 -15.69 7.92
CA GLU A 59 -13.48 -14.69 6.84
C GLU A 59 -13.14 -15.33 5.50
N ILE A 60 -12.25 -16.34 5.51
CA ILE A 60 -11.94 -17.15 4.33
C ILE A 60 -13.20 -17.86 3.84
N GLU A 61 -13.93 -18.55 4.71
CA GLU A 61 -15.15 -19.26 4.34
C GLU A 61 -16.22 -18.28 3.83
N ARG A 62 -16.43 -17.15 4.52
CA ARG A 62 -17.40 -16.13 4.14
C ARG A 62 -17.16 -15.63 2.71
N ARG A 63 -15.91 -15.32 2.35
CA ARG A 63 -15.54 -14.91 1.00
C ARG A 63 -15.65 -16.05 -0.01
N ALA A 64 -15.18 -17.24 0.36
CA ALA A 64 -15.30 -18.42 -0.49
C ALA A 64 -16.76 -18.72 -0.86
N ARG A 65 -17.69 -18.56 0.09
CA ARG A 65 -19.12 -18.70 -0.16
C ARG A 65 -19.68 -17.58 -1.02
N ALA A 66 -19.34 -16.32 -0.71
CA ALA A 66 -19.90 -15.15 -1.38
C ALA A 66 -19.38 -14.98 -2.83
N GLU A 67 -18.10 -15.23 -3.06
CA GLU A 67 -17.42 -14.92 -4.32
C GLU A 67 -17.20 -16.17 -5.19
N TYR A 68 -17.08 -17.35 -4.57
CA TYR A 68 -16.72 -18.59 -5.25
C TYR A 68 -17.75 -19.71 -5.09
N ASN A 69 -18.89 -19.45 -4.45
CA ASN A 69 -19.96 -20.42 -4.22
C ASN A 69 -19.45 -21.70 -3.53
N LEU A 70 -18.55 -21.58 -2.56
CA LEU A 70 -18.16 -22.70 -1.71
C LEU A 70 -19.41 -23.29 -1.04
N VAL A 71 -19.54 -24.62 -1.07
CA VAL A 71 -20.62 -25.39 -0.44
C VAL A 71 -19.98 -26.46 0.42
N ARG A 72 -20.51 -26.68 1.63
CA ARG A 72 -20.01 -27.73 2.53
C ARG A 72 -20.47 -29.10 2.06
N PHE A 73 -19.83 -30.15 2.58
CA PHE A 73 -20.15 -31.53 2.19
C PHE A 73 -21.60 -31.94 2.52
N ASP A 74 -22.17 -31.35 3.57
CA ASP A 74 -23.54 -31.59 4.04
C ASP A 74 -24.57 -30.60 3.49
N GLU A 75 -24.19 -29.72 2.56
CA GLU A 75 -25.05 -28.70 1.96
C GLU A 75 -25.35 -29.00 0.48
N GLU A 76 -26.50 -28.54 0.00
CA GLU A 76 -26.90 -28.64 -1.40
C GLU A 76 -26.96 -27.26 -2.06
N ALA A 77 -26.33 -27.11 -3.22
CA ALA A 77 -26.31 -25.86 -3.97
C ALA A 77 -27.53 -25.78 -4.91
N TYR A 78 -28.29 -24.69 -4.82
CA TYR A 78 -29.39 -24.38 -5.72
C TYR A 78 -29.07 -23.10 -6.51
N ALA A 79 -29.12 -23.18 -7.84
CA ALA A 79 -28.96 -22.02 -8.72
C ALA A 79 -30.29 -21.69 -9.39
N VAL A 80 -30.68 -20.41 -9.35
CA VAL A 80 -31.83 -19.91 -10.10
C VAL A 80 -31.32 -19.40 -11.44
N LEU A 81 -31.80 -20.00 -12.52
CA LEU A 81 -31.49 -19.51 -13.87
C LEU A 81 -32.12 -18.13 -14.05
N PRO A 82 -31.39 -17.15 -14.60
CA PRO A 82 -32.01 -15.90 -15.02
C PRO A 82 -33.11 -16.21 -16.04
N PRO A 83 -34.14 -15.34 -16.15
CA PRO A 83 -35.12 -15.47 -17.22
C PRO A 83 -34.38 -15.55 -18.57
N PRO A 84 -34.88 -16.35 -19.52
CA PRO A 84 -34.23 -16.49 -20.81
C PRO A 84 -34.13 -15.12 -21.49
N ASP A 85 -32.98 -14.87 -22.13
CA ASP A 85 -32.84 -13.73 -23.02
C ASP A 85 -33.90 -13.77 -24.13
N GLU A 86 -34.21 -12.62 -24.73
CA GLU A 86 -35.10 -12.57 -25.88
C GLU A 86 -34.72 -13.63 -26.91
N VAL A 87 -35.71 -14.39 -27.35
CA VAL A 87 -35.52 -15.45 -28.35
C VAL A 87 -34.97 -14.82 -29.63
N VAL A 88 -33.66 -14.91 -29.84
CA VAL A 88 -33.04 -14.54 -31.10
C VAL A 88 -33.54 -15.53 -32.15
N VAL A 89 -34.44 -15.06 -33.02
CA VAL A 89 -34.89 -15.84 -34.18
C VAL A 89 -33.71 -15.94 -35.13
N ILE A 90 -32.96 -17.04 -35.04
CA ILE A 90 -31.89 -17.33 -36.00
C ILE A 90 -32.55 -17.73 -37.34
N PRO A 91 -32.32 -16.99 -38.43
CA PRO A 91 -32.97 -17.26 -39.71
C PRO A 91 -32.38 -18.50 -40.38
N GLY A 92 -33.02 -19.67 -40.19
CA GLY A 92 -32.87 -20.84 -41.06
C GLY A 92 -31.47 -21.49 -41.14
N ILE A 93 -31.36 -22.48 -42.05
CA ILE A 93 -30.22 -23.41 -42.17
C ILE A 93 -28.92 -22.68 -42.57
N TRP A 94 -27.82 -23.10 -41.94
CA TRP A 94 -26.45 -22.69 -42.23
C TRP A 94 -26.11 -22.64 -43.75
N PRO A 95 -25.29 -21.69 -44.23
CA PRO A 95 -24.85 -20.44 -43.59
C PRO A 95 -25.84 -19.33 -43.98
N PHE A 96 -26.37 -18.65 -42.96
CA PHE A 96 -27.52 -17.74 -43.04
C PHE A 96 -27.52 -16.86 -44.31
N ARG A 97 -28.51 -17.06 -45.19
CA ARG A 97 -28.80 -16.18 -46.33
C ARG A 97 -30.10 -15.42 -46.06
N GLY A 98 -30.00 -14.10 -46.08
CA GLY A 98 -31.08 -13.12 -45.95
C GLY A 98 -30.50 -11.77 -45.60
#